data_AF-A0A842XG14-F1
#
_entry.id   AF-A0A842XG14-F1
#
_cell.length_a   1.000
_cell.length_b   1.000
_cell.length_c   1.000
_cell.angle_alpha   90.00
_cell.angle_beta   90.00
_cell.angle_gamma   90.00
#
_symmetry.space_group_name_H-M   'P 1'
#
loop_
_entity.id
_entity.type
_entity.pdbx_description
1 polymer ?
#
loop_
_entity_poly.entity_id
_entity_poly.type
_entity_poly.pdbx_seq_one_letter_code
_entity_poly.pdbx_strand_id
1 'polypeptide(L)'
;MSPKKYKFIEPAEIPKSKRMGIYDKIINEFLESNLDSAKVAYEKNPKTLSFGLRNTIKTRELKNKVKVKKLGDSVYLIRIK
;
A
#
# COMPACT_ATOMS: atom_id res chain seq x y z
N MET A 1 -41.26 -34.70 17.55
CA MET A 1 -40.19 -33.71 17.71
C MET A 1 -39.70 -33.31 16.32
N SER A 2 -39.98 -32.09 15.86
CA SER A 2 -39.52 -31.63 14.53
C SER A 2 -38.02 -31.32 14.58
N PRO A 3 -37.20 -31.82 13.62
CA PRO A 3 -35.80 -31.47 13.57
C PRO A 3 -35.65 -29.98 13.24
N LYS A 4 -34.91 -29.25 14.07
CA LYS A 4 -34.63 -27.82 13.85
C LYS A 4 -34.04 -27.63 12.45
N LYS A 5 -34.68 -26.77 11.65
CA LYS A 5 -34.38 -26.48 10.24
C LYS A 5 -33.14 -25.59 10.02
N TYR A 6 -32.26 -25.46 11.01
CA TYR A 6 -31.09 -24.58 10.94
C TYR A 6 -29.85 -25.28 11.48
N LYS A 7 -28.76 -25.20 10.71
CA LYS A 7 -27.41 -25.60 11.13
C LYS A 7 -26.73 -24.43 11.83
N PHE A 8 -25.91 -24.75 12.82
CA PHE A 8 -25.08 -23.80 13.55
C PHE A 8 -24.25 -22.97 12.58
N ILE A 9 -24.13 -21.67 12.87
CA ILE A 9 -23.38 -20.67 12.12
C ILE A 9 -21.98 -21.23 11.81
N GLU A 10 -21.70 -21.48 10.53
CA GLU A 10 -20.37 -21.88 10.08
C GLU A 10 -19.48 -20.62 10.08
N PRO A 11 -18.25 -20.67 10.61
CA PRO A 11 -17.34 -19.55 10.56
C PRO A 11 -16.97 -19.26 9.10
N ALA A 12 -17.61 -18.26 8.49
CA ALA A 12 -17.27 -17.76 7.18
C ALA A 12 -16.12 -16.76 7.29
N GLU A 13 -15.05 -16.95 6.50
CA GLU A 13 -14.00 -15.95 6.38
C GLU A 13 -14.59 -14.67 5.76
N ILE A 14 -14.58 -13.57 6.52
CA ILE A 14 -14.99 -12.27 5.99
C ILE A 14 -14.04 -11.94 4.83
N PRO A 15 -14.53 -11.69 3.61
CA PRO A 15 -13.67 -11.28 2.52
C PRO A 15 -12.98 -9.98 2.93
N LYS A 16 -11.68 -10.05 3.22
CA LYS A 16 -10.85 -8.89 3.51
C LYS A 16 -10.78 -8.07 2.22
N SER A 17 -11.73 -7.17 2.02
CA SER A 17 -11.69 -6.20 0.94
C SER A 17 -10.38 -5.43 1.08
N LYS A 18 -9.40 -5.76 0.23
CA LYS A 18 -8.11 -5.09 0.17
C LYS A 18 -8.36 -3.75 -0.52
N ARG A 19 -8.98 -2.81 0.18
CA ARG A 19 -9.15 -1.43 -0.30
C ARG A 19 -7.77 -0.92 -0.68
N MET A 20 -7.59 -0.59 -1.95
CA MET A 20 -6.31 -0.09 -2.44
C MET A 20 -6.02 1.23 -1.73
N GLY A 21 -4.95 1.26 -0.93
CA GLY A 21 -4.62 2.40 -0.08
C GLY A 21 -4.15 3.58 -0.92
N ILE A 22 -4.15 4.76 -0.32
CA ILE A 22 -3.62 5.98 -0.96
C ILE A 22 -2.15 5.79 -1.37
N TYR A 23 -1.35 5.10 -0.55
CA TYR A 23 0.05 4.79 -0.85
C TYR A 23 0.20 3.86 -2.05
N ASP A 24 -0.74 2.92 -2.24
CA ASP A 24 -0.77 2.03 -3.39
C ASP A 24 -0.99 2.82 -4.69
N LYS A 25 -1.90 3.81 -4.66
CA LYS A 25 -2.14 4.70 -5.82
C LYS A 25 -0.90 5.49 -6.19
N ILE A 26 -0.24 6.11 -5.21
CA ILE A 26 0.99 6.90 -5.41
C ILE A 26 2.10 6.03 -6.03
N ILE A 27 2.28 4.80 -5.54
CA ILE A 27 3.32 3.90 -6.06
C ILE A 27 2.99 3.46 -7.49
N ASN A 28 1.73 3.14 -7.78
CA ASN A 28 1.30 2.76 -9.13
C ASN A 28 1.51 3.91 -10.12
N GLU A 29 1.07 5.12 -9.78
CA GLU A 29 1.25 6.31 -10.61
C GLU A 29 2.74 6.57 -10.89
N PHE A 30 3.61 6.42 -9.88
CA PHE A 30 5.06 6.50 -10.07
C PHE A 30 5.59 5.42 -11.01
N LEU A 31 5.13 4.17 -10.86
CA LEU A 31 5.52 3.07 -11.74
C LEU A 31 5.08 3.28 -13.19
N GLU A 32 3.90 3.87 -13.42
CA GLU A 32 3.35 4.18 -14.74
C GLU A 32 4.05 5.39 -15.38
N SER A 33 4.49 6.37 -14.59
CA SER A 33 5.13 7.59 -15.08
C SER A 33 6.49 7.38 -15.78
N ASN A 34 7.09 6.18 -15.68
CA ASN A 34 8.42 5.86 -16.21
C ASN A 34 9.56 6.82 -15.77
N LEU A 35 9.34 7.63 -14.73
CA LEU A 35 10.36 8.51 -14.16
C LEU A 35 11.40 7.71 -13.36
N ASP A 36 12.68 8.11 -13.43
CA ASP A 36 13.73 7.53 -12.57
C ASP A 36 13.55 7.94 -11.10
N SER A 37 13.00 9.13 -10.85
CA SER A 37 12.64 9.58 -9.49
C SER A 37 11.51 10.61 -9.49
N ALA A 38 10.71 10.64 -8.43
CA ALA A 38 9.63 11.60 -8.25
C ALA A 38 9.51 12.05 -6.78
N LYS A 39 9.19 13.33 -6.58
CA LYS A 39 8.84 13.87 -5.27
C LYS A 39 7.36 13.62 -5.00
N VAL A 40 7.04 13.02 -3.86
CA VAL A 40 5.66 12.82 -3.43
C VAL A 40 5.16 14.09 -2.76
N ALA A 41 4.36 14.87 -3.49
CA ALA A 41 3.64 16.01 -2.96
C ALA A 41 2.32 15.55 -2.34
N TYR A 42 2.34 15.21 -1.05
CA TYR A 42 1.14 14.81 -0.33
C TYR A 42 1.11 15.51 1.03
N GLU A 43 -0.03 16.08 1.39
CA GLU A 43 -0.27 16.80 2.66
C GLU A 43 -0.35 15.83 3.85
N LYS A 44 0.76 15.17 4.16
CA LYS A 44 0.96 14.41 5.41
C LYS A 44 2.34 14.69 5.95
N ASN A 45 2.48 14.43 7.26
CA ASN A 45 3.79 14.39 7.89
C ASN A 45 4.73 13.47 7.08
N PRO A 46 5.89 13.99 6.63
CA PRO A 46 6.86 13.24 5.80
C PRO A 46 7.30 11.92 6.44
N LYS A 47 7.32 11.85 7.78
CA LYS A 47 7.61 10.63 8.53
C LYS A 47 6.54 9.56 8.30
N THR A 48 5.27 9.92 8.42
CA THR A 48 4.14 9.01 8.20
C THR A 48 4.03 8.59 6.74
N LEU A 49 4.25 9.53 5.81
CA LEU A 49 4.24 9.28 4.37
C LEU A 49 5.34 8.29 3.97
N SER A 50 6.58 8.54 4.39
CA SER A 50 7.70 7.64 4.09
C SER A 50 7.53 6.25 4.73
N PHE A 51 6.99 6.18 5.95
CA PHE A 51 6.69 4.90 6.60
C PHE A 51 5.61 4.11 5.85
N GLY A 52 4.50 4.77 5.49
CA GLY A 52 3.41 4.16 4.73
C GLY A 52 3.88 3.61 3.38
N LEU A 53 4.60 4.43 2.61
CA LEU A 53 5.15 4.02 1.31
C LEU A 53 6.13 2.85 1.44
N ARG A 54 7.04 2.87 2.42
CA ARG A 54 7.97 1.76 2.68
C ARG A 54 7.23 0.48 3.04
N ASN A 55 6.19 0.59 3.86
CA ASN A 55 5.40 -0.57 4.25
C ASN A 55 4.66 -1.15 3.05
N THR A 56 4.01 -0.32 2.23
CA THR A 56 3.33 -0.77 1.01
C THR A 56 4.30 -1.43 0.02
N ILE A 57 5.50 -0.86 -0.17
CA ILE A 57 6.55 -1.47 -1.01
C ILE A 57 6.98 -2.83 -0.46
N LYS A 58 7.11 -2.96 0.88
CA LYS A 58 7.43 -4.24 1.53
C LYS A 58 6.31 -5.26 1.33
N THR A 59 5.05 -4.88 1.54
CA THR A 59 3.88 -5.75 1.39
C THR A 59 3.64 -6.20 -0.05
N ARG A 60 4.02 -5.38 -1.04
CA ARG A 60 3.92 -5.71 -2.46
C ARG A 60 5.19 -6.31 -3.05
N GLU A 61 6.22 -6.55 -2.23
CA GLU A 61 7.51 -7.09 -2.69
C GLU A 61 8.19 -6.24 -3.79
N LEU A 62 7.89 -4.94 -3.82
CA LEU A 62 8.42 -3.98 -4.81
C LEU A 62 9.81 -3.45 -4.47
N LYS A 63 10.49 -4.04 -3.48
CA LYS A 63 11.79 -3.58 -2.97
C LYS A 63 12.88 -3.56 -4.03
N ASN A 64 12.75 -4.36 -5.10
CA ASN A 64 13.69 -4.43 -6.20
C ASN A 64 13.37 -3.45 -7.34
N LYS A 65 12.22 -2.76 -7.28
CA LYS A 65 11.76 -1.83 -8.33
C LYS A 65 11.70 -0.39 -7.83
N VAL A 66 11.38 -0.17 -6.56
CA VAL A 66 11.15 1.17 -6.00
C VAL A 66 11.76 1.30 -4.61
N LYS A 67 12.48 2.41 -4.40
CA LYS A 67 13.04 2.83 -3.11
C LYS A 67 12.41 4.13 -2.64
N VAL A 68 12.19 4.26 -1.33
CA VAL A 68 11.72 5.50 -0.70
C VAL A 68 12.89 6.21 -0.03
N LYS A 69 13.17 7.45 -0.43
CA LYS A 69 14.18 8.32 0.20
C LYS A 69 13.50 9.53 0.84
N LYS A 70 13.80 9.81 2.10
CA LYS A 70 13.36 11.03 2.79
C LYS A 70 14.54 12.00 2.84
N LEU A 71 14.30 13.25 2.48
CA LEU A 71 15.27 14.36 2.53
C LEU A 71 14.57 15.55 3.20
N GLY A 72 14.92 15.82 4.46
CA GLY A 72 14.24 16.84 5.27
C GLY A 72 12.73 16.56 5.32
N ASP A 73 11.94 17.53 4.87
CA ASP A 73 10.48 17.43 4.81
C ASP A 73 9.93 16.88 3.49
N SER A 74 10.80 16.42 2.60
CA SER A 74 10.40 15.85 1.31
C SER A 74 10.60 14.33 1.27
N VAL A 75 9.66 13.64 0.62
CA VAL A 75 9.72 12.20 0.38
C VAL A 75 9.80 11.96 -1.13
N TYR A 76 10.73 11.10 -1.54
CA TYR A 76 11.00 10.77 -2.92
C TYR A 76 10.83 9.27 -3.15
N LEU A 77 10.27 8.93 -4.31
CA LEU A 77 10.30 7.59 -4.87
C LEU A 77 11.41 7.53 -5.93
N ILE A 78 12.20 6.47 -5.90
CA ILE A 78 13.34 6.27 -6.80
C ILE A 78 13.18 4.88 -7.42
N ARG A 79 13.26 4.80 -8.75
CA ARG A 79 13.24 3.52 -9.46
C ARG A 79 14.59 2.84 -9.28
N ILE A 80 14.56 1.55 -8.95
CA ILE A 80 15.75 0.71 -8.86
C ILE A 80 15.80 -0.06 -10.18
N LYS A 81 16.93 0.04 -10.89
CA LYS A 81 17.24 -0.73 -12.10
C LYS A 81 17.97 -2.01 -11.71
#